data_AF-A0A832EY80-F1
#
_entry.id   AF-A0A832EY80-F1
#
_cell.length_a   1.000
_cell.length_b   1.000
_cell.length_c   1.000
_cell.angle_alpha   90.00
_cell.angle_beta   90.00
_cell.angle_gamma   90.00
#
_symmetry.space_group_name_H-M   'P 1'
#
loop_
_entity.id
_entity.type
_entity.pdbx_description
1 polymer ?
#
loop_
_entity_poly.entity_id
_entity_poly.type
_entity_poly.pdbx_seq_one_letter_code
_entity_poly.pdbx_strand_id
1 'polypeptide(L)'
;REARARAAQLEALLEDAKLGIRVDVEKAVSDAQEALRSIQAADRQIAAAQAAEDVSELRYQARSATQLEVSGAIFGVIKARGNRAQALGNLLTALAEYDHAIGADVSRSH
;
A
#
# COMPACT_ATOMS: atom_id res chain seq x y z
N ARG A 1 -42.41 27.59 10.09
CA ARG A 1 -41.10 27.70 10.77
C ARG A 1 -40.36 26.36 10.72
N GLU A 2 -41.03 25.25 11.00
CA GLU A 2 -40.48 23.88 10.90
C GLU A 2 -39.88 23.53 9.53
N ALA A 3 -40.55 23.86 8.42
CA ALA A 3 -40.01 23.58 7.08
C ALA A 3 -38.66 24.28 6.80
N ARG A 4 -38.46 25.49 7.32
CA ARG A 4 -37.18 26.22 7.18
C ARG A 4 -36.08 25.61 8.05
N ALA A 5 -36.43 25.22 9.28
CA ALA A 5 -35.49 24.53 10.18
C ALA A 5 -35.04 23.19 9.57
N ARG A 6 -35.97 22.45 8.97
CA ARG A 6 -35.68 21.18 8.29
C ARG A 6 -34.81 21.36 7.05
N ALA A 7 -35.04 22.41 6.26
CA ALA A 7 -34.18 22.75 5.13
C ALA A 7 -32.74 23.07 5.57
N ALA A 8 -32.58 23.91 6.60
CA ALA A 8 -31.26 24.24 7.15
C ALA A 8 -30.53 23.01 7.71
N GLN A 9 -31.26 22.08 8.34
CA GLN A 9 -30.70 20.81 8.80
C GLN A 9 -30.19 19.95 7.63
N LEU A 10 -30.96 19.85 6.54
CA LEU A 10 -30.55 19.09 5.35
C LEU A 10 -29.35 19.72 4.64
N GLU A 11 -29.28 21.05 4.59
CA GLU A 11 -28.12 21.78 4.07
C GLU A 11 -26.86 21.48 4.89
N ALA A 12 -26.96 21.51 6.23
CA ALA A 12 -25.85 21.17 7.10
C ALA A 12 -25.38 19.71 6.90
N LEU A 13 -26.31 18.76 6.77
CA LEU A 13 -26.00 17.36 6.48
C LEU A 13 -25.35 17.19 5.10
N LEU A 14 -25.77 17.96 4.10
CA LEU A 14 -25.17 17.93 2.78
C LEU A 14 -23.73 18.46 2.80
N GLU A 15 -23.48 19.57 3.48
CA GLU A 15 -22.12 20.11 3.61
C GLU A 15 -21.20 19.17 4.39
N ASP A 16 -21.70 18.57 5.47
CA ASP A 16 -20.98 17.54 6.22
C ASP A 16 -20.63 16.33 5.33
N ALA A 17 -21.59 15.82 4.55
CA ALA A 17 -21.35 14.71 3.62
C ALA A 17 -20.31 15.06 2.55
N LYS A 18 -20.34 16.28 1.99
CA LYS A 18 -19.34 16.74 1.01
C LYS A 18 -17.94 16.82 1.63
N LEU A 19 -17.83 17.28 2.87
CA LEU A 19 -16.57 17.33 3.59
C LEU A 19 -16.04 15.93 3.87
N GLY A 20 -16.91 15.01 4.31
CA GLY A 20 -16.58 13.60 4.50
C GLY A 20 -15.98 12.97 3.24
N ILE A 21 -16.69 13.10 2.10
CA ILE A 21 -16.20 12.58 0.80
C ILE A 21 -14.84 13.18 0.43
N ARG A 22 -14.64 14.49 0.64
CA ARG A 22 -13.35 15.13 0.35
C ARG A 22 -12.23 14.51 1.18
N VAL A 23 -12.44 14.35 2.48
CA VAL A 23 -11.45 13.76 3.39
C VAL A 23 -11.15 12.32 3.00
N ASP A 24 -12.17 11.53 2.67
CA ASP A 24 -11.99 10.13 2.26
C ASP A 24 -11.16 10.01 0.97
N VAL A 25 -11.45 10.87 -0.04
CA VAL A 25 -10.67 10.93 -1.28
C VAL A 25 -9.23 11.34 -1.01
N GLU A 26 -9.00 12.40 -0.23
CA GLU A 26 -7.65 12.88 0.10
C GLU A 26 -6.84 11.81 0.84
N LYS A 27 -7.47 11.12 1.79
CA LYS A 27 -6.88 10.01 2.52
C LYS A 27 -6.49 8.87 1.59
N ALA A 28 -7.41 8.37 0.78
CA ALA A 28 -7.16 7.24 -0.12
C ALA A 28 -6.03 7.54 -1.12
N VAL A 29 -5.98 8.77 -1.64
CA VAL A 29 -4.87 9.22 -2.51
C VAL A 29 -3.54 9.23 -1.77
N SER A 30 -3.51 9.77 -0.55
CA SER A 30 -2.29 9.79 0.27
C SER A 30 -1.78 8.37 0.58
N ASP A 31 -2.69 7.48 0.98
CA ASP A 31 -2.40 6.09 1.33
C ASP A 31 -1.89 5.32 0.10
N ALA A 32 -2.47 5.54 -1.08
CA ALA A 32 -1.99 4.95 -2.34
C ALA A 32 -0.58 5.45 -2.70
N GLN A 33 -0.29 6.75 -2.53
CA GLN A 33 1.04 7.29 -2.77
C GLN A 33 2.08 6.72 -1.80
N GLU A 34 1.73 6.54 -0.54
CA GLU A 34 2.60 5.91 0.45
C GLU A 34 2.88 4.43 0.14
N ALA A 35 1.85 3.70 -0.28
CA ALA A 35 2.00 2.31 -0.73
C ALA A 35 2.93 2.21 -1.95
N LEU A 36 2.81 3.13 -2.93
CA LEU A 36 3.73 3.19 -4.08
C LEU A 36 5.19 3.46 -3.66
N ARG A 37 5.42 4.41 -2.74
CA ARG A 37 6.76 4.65 -2.19
C ARG A 37 7.31 3.42 -1.48
N SER A 38 6.45 2.70 -0.76
CA SER A 38 6.81 1.46 -0.06
C SER A 38 7.17 0.33 -1.03
N ILE A 39 6.44 0.18 -2.15
CA ILE A 39 6.77 -0.76 -3.21
C ILE A 39 8.16 -0.45 -3.78
N GLN A 40 8.43 0.81 -4.11
CA GLN A 40 9.74 1.21 -4.65
C GLN A 40 10.89 0.96 -3.67
N ALA A 41 10.66 1.19 -2.37
CA ALA A 41 11.64 0.86 -1.34
C ALA A 41 11.87 -0.65 -1.23
N ALA A 42 10.79 -1.44 -1.27
CA ALA A 42 10.87 -2.90 -1.22
C ALA A 42 11.56 -3.48 -2.47
N ASP A 43 11.35 -2.90 -3.65
CA ASP A 43 12.06 -3.30 -4.89
C ASP A 43 13.58 -3.14 -4.75
N ARG A 44 14.02 -2.00 -4.18
CA ARG A 44 15.45 -1.77 -3.90
C ARG A 44 15.98 -2.74 -2.85
N GLN A 45 15.19 -3.06 -1.83
CA GLN A 45 15.57 -4.06 -0.82
C GLN A 45 15.70 -5.46 -1.41
N ILE A 46 14.82 -5.86 -2.33
CA ILE A 46 14.91 -7.14 -3.03
C ILE A 46 16.20 -7.19 -3.85
N ALA A 47 16.49 -6.16 -4.65
CA ALA A 47 17.72 -6.12 -5.45
C ALA A 47 18.98 -6.22 -4.57
N ALA A 48 19.02 -5.49 -3.46
CA ALA A 48 20.14 -5.56 -2.52
C ALA A 48 20.27 -6.93 -1.84
N ALA A 49 19.15 -7.54 -1.44
CA ALA A 49 19.14 -8.85 -0.81
C ALA A 49 19.57 -9.96 -1.80
N GLN A 50 19.16 -9.87 -3.07
CA GLN A 50 19.57 -10.81 -4.11
C GLN A 50 21.07 -10.71 -4.40
N ALA A 51 21.61 -9.49 -4.49
CA ALA A 51 23.06 -9.32 -4.63
C ALA A 51 23.83 -9.90 -3.42
N ALA A 52 23.28 -9.80 -2.21
CA ALA A 52 23.87 -10.41 -1.02
C ALA A 52 23.78 -11.95 -1.03
N GLU A 53 22.67 -12.51 -1.52
CA GLU A 53 22.50 -13.95 -1.78
C GLU A 53 23.55 -14.45 -2.76
N ASP A 54 23.69 -13.82 -3.92
CA ASP A 54 24.69 -14.17 -4.95
C ASP A 54 26.12 -14.17 -4.38
N VAL A 55 26.49 -13.14 -3.61
CA VAL A 55 27.80 -13.06 -2.95
C VAL A 55 27.98 -14.17 -1.93
N SER A 56 26.95 -14.50 -1.15
CA SER A 56 27.00 -15.56 -0.16
C SER A 56 27.21 -16.93 -0.80
N GLU A 57 26.56 -17.19 -1.93
CA GLU A 57 26.71 -18.42 -2.70
C GLU A 57 28.12 -18.55 -3.28
N LEU A 58 28.66 -17.50 -3.89
CA LEU A 58 30.03 -17.48 -4.40
C LEU A 58 31.06 -17.75 -3.29
N ARG A 59 30.88 -17.13 -2.13
CA ARG A 59 31.75 -17.37 -0.97
C ARG A 59 31.64 -18.80 -0.46
N TYR A 60 30.44 -19.37 -0.43
CA TYR A 60 30.21 -20.76 -0.03
C TYR A 60 30.89 -21.74 -1.00
N GLN A 61 30.77 -21.51 -2.31
CA GLN A 61 31.46 -22.29 -3.35
C GLN A 61 32.99 -22.22 -3.20
N ALA A 62 33.52 -21.05 -2.85
CA ALA A 62 34.92 -20.84 -2.52
C ALA A 62 35.33 -21.39 -1.13
N ARG A 63 34.42 -22.08 -0.41
CA ARG A 63 34.61 -22.60 0.95
C ARG A 63 35.00 -21.53 1.98
N SER A 64 34.61 -20.28 1.72
CA SER A 64 34.89 -19.07 2.53
C SER A 64 33.64 -18.49 3.22
N ALA A 65 32.50 -19.18 3.08
CA ALA A 65 31.27 -18.96 3.83
C ALA A 65 30.62 -20.31 4.17
N THR A 66 29.68 -20.26 5.11
CA THR A 66 28.93 -21.41 5.61
C THR A 66 27.55 -21.51 4.96
N GLN A 67 26.95 -22.70 5.00
CA GLN A 67 25.56 -22.89 4.56
C GLN A 67 24.56 -22.01 5.35
N LEU A 68 24.91 -21.67 6.61
CA LEU A 68 24.10 -20.80 7.45
C LEU A 68 24.08 -19.36 6.92
N GLU A 69 25.22 -18.84 6.46
CA GLU A 69 25.28 -17.51 5.82
C GLU A 69 24.44 -17.45 4.55
N VAL A 70 24.49 -18.48 3.70
CA VAL A 70 23.64 -18.60 2.50
C VAL A 70 22.16 -18.62 2.88
N SER A 71 21.79 -19.43 3.86
CA SER A 71 20.40 -19.51 4.36
C SER A 71 19.91 -18.17 4.92
N GLY A 72 20.79 -17.42 5.58
CA GLY A 72 20.50 -16.07 6.07
C GLY A 72 20.24 -15.07 4.94
N ALA A 73 21.02 -15.14 3.86
CA ALA A 73 20.83 -14.28 2.69
C ALA A 73 19.53 -14.60 1.94
N ILE A 74 19.22 -15.90 1.73
CA ILE A 74 17.94 -16.37 1.18
C ILE A 74 16.77 -15.84 2.01
N PHE A 75 16.86 -15.95 3.34
CA PHE A 75 15.82 -15.41 4.23
C PHE A 75 15.66 -13.89 4.08
N GLY A 76 16.76 -13.16 3.88
CA GLY A 76 16.75 -11.73 3.54
C GLY A 76 15.92 -11.43 2.28
N VAL A 77 16.11 -12.21 1.21
CA VAL A 77 15.33 -12.08 -0.04
C VAL A 77 13.86 -12.38 0.19
N ILE A 78 13.53 -13.45 0.92
CA ILE A 78 12.14 -13.81 1.24
C ILE A 78 11.46 -12.67 2.03
N LYS A 79 12.14 -12.12 3.04
CA LYS A 79 11.63 -11.00 3.82
C LYS A 79 11.38 -9.75 2.96
N ALA A 80 12.32 -9.40 2.09
CA ALA A 80 12.17 -8.26 1.19
C ALA A 80 10.98 -8.43 0.22
N ARG A 81 10.79 -9.64 -0.32
CA ARG A 81 9.61 -9.99 -1.13
C ARG A 81 8.31 -9.91 -0.34
N GLY A 82 8.31 -10.34 0.92
CA GLY A 82 7.17 -10.20 1.82
C GLY A 82 6.77 -8.74 2.03
N ASN A 83 7.74 -7.85 2.28
CA ASN A 83 7.50 -6.42 2.40
C ASN A 83 6.85 -5.84 1.12
N ARG A 84 7.33 -6.25 -0.05
CA ARG A 84 6.75 -5.83 -1.33
C ARG A 84 5.32 -6.32 -1.50
N ALA A 85 5.04 -7.57 -1.15
CA ALA A 85 3.69 -8.13 -1.22
C ALA A 85 2.72 -7.37 -0.31
N GLN A 86 3.14 -7.03 0.92
CA GLN A 86 2.36 -6.20 1.83
C GLN A 86 2.09 -4.80 1.25
N ALA A 87 3.11 -4.15 0.69
CA ALA A 87 2.97 -2.83 0.09
C ALA A 87 2.01 -2.84 -1.12
N LEU A 88 2.02 -3.91 -1.92
CA LEU A 88 1.06 -4.11 -3.00
C LEU A 88 -0.36 -4.29 -2.46
N GLY A 89 -0.54 -5.07 -1.39
CA GLY A 89 -1.83 -5.21 -0.71
C GLY A 89 -2.37 -3.87 -0.24
N ASN A 90 -1.53 -3.05 0.41
CA ASN A 90 -1.90 -1.72 0.86
C ASN A 90 -2.32 -0.81 -0.30
N LEU A 91 -1.62 -0.87 -1.44
CA LEU A 91 -1.97 -0.10 -2.63
C LEU A 91 -3.36 -0.51 -3.16
N LEU A 92 -3.63 -1.81 -3.24
CA LEU A 92 -4.93 -2.31 -3.73
C LEU A 92 -6.07 -1.87 -2.80
N THR A 93 -5.86 -1.91 -1.48
CA THR A 93 -6.83 -1.39 -0.51
C THR A 93 -7.08 0.10 -0.72
N ALA A 94 -6.02 0.91 -0.82
CA ALA A 94 -6.16 2.35 -1.03
C ALA A 94 -6.87 2.70 -2.35
N LEU A 95 -6.62 1.93 -3.42
CA LEU A 95 -7.34 2.09 -4.69
C LEU A 95 -8.82 1.71 -4.57
N ALA A 96 -9.15 0.67 -3.80
CA ALA A 96 -10.54 0.31 -3.54
C ALA A 96 -11.27 1.36 -2.69
N GLU A 97 -10.61 1.91 -1.68
CA GLU A 97 -11.11 3.02 -0.87
C GLU A 97 -11.32 4.29 -1.73
N TYR A 98 -10.41 4.56 -2.66
CA TYR A 98 -10.56 5.65 -3.62
C TYR A 98 -11.78 5.43 -4.54
N ASP A 99 -11.89 4.23 -5.15
CA ASP A 99 -13.03 3.86 -6.01
C ASP A 99 -14.38 4.02 -5.25
N HIS A 100 -14.42 3.64 -3.97
CA HIS A 100 -15.58 3.83 -3.10
C HIS A 100 -15.88 5.32 -2.83
N ALA A 101 -14.85 6.10 -2.46
CA ALA A 101 -15.01 7.51 -2.13
C ALA A 101 -15.52 8.35 -3.31
N ILE A 102 -15.18 7.98 -4.54
CA ILE A 102 -15.68 8.64 -5.76
C ILE A 102 -16.98 8.03 -6.32
N GLY A 103 -17.50 6.96 -5.70
CA GLY A 103 -18.71 6.27 -6.14
C GLY A 103 -18.56 5.44 -7.43
N ALA A 104 -17.34 5.02 -7.78
CA ALA A 104 -17.07 4.20 -8.96
C ALA A 104 -17.52 2.74 -8.80
N ASP A 105 -17.61 2.25 -7.55
CA ASP A 105 -18.15 0.94 -7.18
C ASP A 105 -19.64 0.78 -7.53
N VAL A 106 -20.43 1.83 -7.29
CA VAL A 106 -21.88 1.88 -7.62
C VAL A 106 -22.12 1.91 -9.13
N SER A 107 -21.21 2.52 -9.91
CA SER A 107 -21.35 2.61 -11.38
C SER A 107 -21.01 1.30 -12.11
N ARG A 108 -20.25 0.38 -11.50
CA ARG A 108 -19.88 -0.91 -12.13
C ARG A 108 -20.89 -2.03 -11.89
N SER A 109 -21.88 -1.81 -11.03
CA SER A 109 -22.88 -2.81 -10.63
C SER A 109 -24.23 -2.70 -11.38
N HIS A 110 -24.32 -1.81 -12.37
CA HIS A 110 -25.43 -1.61 -13.29
C HIS A 110 -24.97 -1.76 -14.75
#